data_AF-A0A6J7A4C3-F1
#
_entry.id   AF-A0A6J7A4C3-F1
#
_cell.length_a   1.000
_cell.length_b   1.000
_cell.length_c   1.000
_cell.angle_alpha   90.00
_cell.angle_beta   90.00
_cell.angle_gamma   90.00
#
_symmetry.space_group_name_H-M   'P 1'
#
loop_
_entity.id
_entity.type
_entity.pdbx_description
1 polymer ?
#
loop_
_entity_poly.entity_id
_entity_poly.type
_entity_poly.pdbx_seq_one_letter_code
_entity_poly.pdbx_strand_id
1 'polypeptide(L)'
;MFRTGELTTLVVSKVANFSIDLPDATIAIQVSGAFGSRQEEAQRLGRILRPKSDGRSATFYSLVSRDTIDQDFAQNRQRFLAEQGYSYTIIDADDISKEKI
;
A
#
# COMPACT_ATOMS: atom_id res chain seq x y z
N MET A 1 2.17 21.91 3.30
CA MET A 1 1.66 21.07 4.40
C MET A 1 2.24 19.65 4.35
N PHE A 2 1.72 18.69 3.56
CA PHE A 2 2.30 17.32 3.58
C PHE A 2 3.72 17.25 2.97
N ARG A 3 3.93 17.84 1.79
CA ARG A 3 5.28 17.90 1.15
C ARG A 3 6.33 18.61 2.02
N THR A 4 5.88 19.53 2.86
CA THR A 4 6.72 20.31 3.78
C THR A 4 6.87 19.65 5.14
N GLY A 5 6.28 18.46 5.36
CA GLY A 5 6.37 17.69 6.61
C GLY A 5 5.48 18.18 7.75
N GLU A 6 4.67 19.23 7.53
CA GLU A 6 3.75 19.79 8.52
C GLU A 6 2.56 18.87 8.79
N LEU A 7 2.14 18.11 7.78
CA LEU A 7 1.18 17.02 7.91
C LEU A 7 1.89 15.71 7.62
N THR A 8 1.77 14.73 8.52
CA THR A 8 2.39 13.41 8.39
C THR A 8 1.48 12.38 7.73
N THR A 9 0.19 12.70 7.59
CA THR A 9 -0.82 11.77 7.10
C THR A 9 -1.76 12.49 6.13
N LEU A 10 -1.98 11.85 4.99
CA LEU A 10 -2.93 12.31 3.98
C LEU A 10 -3.89 11.16 3.70
N VAL A 11 -5.19 11.42 3.83
CA VAL A 11 -6.25 10.47 3.49
C VAL A 11 -6.88 10.92 2.18
N VAL A 12 -6.93 10.00 1.22
CA VAL A 12 -7.50 10.26 -0.11
C VAL A 12 -8.49 9.16 -0.47
N SER A 13 -9.49 9.53 -1.27
CA SER A 13 -10.45 8.57 -1.84
C SER A 13 -9.96 8.02 -3.18
N LYS A 14 -10.77 7.17 -3.83
CA LYS A 14 -10.52 6.60 -5.16
C LYS A 14 -10.21 7.65 -6.25
N VAL A 15 -10.60 8.91 -6.04
CA VAL A 15 -10.29 10.03 -6.95
C VAL A 15 -8.78 10.26 -7.09
N ALA A 16 -7.98 9.91 -6.07
CA ALA A 16 -6.52 9.97 -6.13
C ALA A 16 -5.88 8.90 -7.04
N ASN A 17 -6.66 7.98 -7.60
CA ASN A 17 -6.18 7.04 -8.60
C ASN A 17 -6.00 7.68 -9.98
N PHE A 18 -6.58 8.86 -10.23
CA PHE A 18 -6.52 9.53 -11.52
C PHE A 18 -5.74 10.84 -11.41
N SER A 19 -4.59 10.90 -12.10
CA SER A 19 -3.91 12.14 -12.50
C SER A 19 -3.62 13.19 -11.40
N ILE A 20 -3.43 12.75 -10.15
CA ILE A 20 -3.00 13.62 -9.05
C ILE A 20 -1.57 13.29 -8.67
N ASP A 21 -0.71 14.32 -8.59
CA ASP A 21 0.67 14.19 -8.13
C ASP A 21 0.69 14.02 -6.61
N LEU A 22 0.62 12.76 -6.17
CA LEU A 22 0.74 12.41 -4.76
C LEU A 22 2.17 12.66 -4.28
N PRO A 23 2.34 13.28 -3.09
CA PRO A 23 3.66 13.52 -2.53
C PRO A 23 4.35 12.20 -2.13
N ASP A 24 5.69 12.19 -2.19
CA ASP A 24 6.50 11.04 -1.81
C ASP A 24 6.21 10.59 -0.37
N ALA A 25 5.80 9.33 -0.22
CA ALA A 25 5.51 8.72 1.07
C ALA A 25 6.40 7.48 1.30
N THR A 26 6.77 7.25 2.55
CA THR A 26 7.46 6.02 2.97
C THR A 26 6.46 4.91 3.30
N ILE A 27 5.23 5.27 3.65
CA ILE A 27 4.17 4.33 4.03
C ILE A 27 2.93 4.65 3.20
N ALA A 28 2.34 3.63 2.59
CA ALA A 28 1.03 3.72 1.95
C ALA A 28 0.11 2.63 2.48
N ILE A 29 -1.14 3.00 2.80
CA ILE A 29 -2.16 2.08 3.31
C ILE A 29 -3.36 2.12 2.37
N GLN A 30 -3.75 0.96 1.84
CA GLN A 30 -4.94 0.79 1.03
C GLN A 30 -6.01 0.06 1.82
N VAL A 31 -7.13 0.75 2.07
CA VAL A 31 -8.24 0.23 2.90
C VAL A 31 -9.25 -0.57 2.08
N SER A 32 -9.49 -0.20 0.82
CA SER A 32 -10.40 -0.91 -0.07
C SER A 32 -9.77 -1.14 -1.44
N GLY A 33 -9.85 -2.36 -1.93
CA GLY A 33 -9.29 -2.80 -3.21
C GLY A 33 -10.37 -3.14 -4.21
N ALA A 34 -11.21 -2.18 -4.61
CA ALA A 34 -12.07 -2.37 -5.77
C ALA A 34 -11.19 -2.34 -7.03
N PHE A 35 -10.99 -3.51 -7.62
CA PHE A 35 -10.04 -3.82 -8.68
C PHE A 35 -9.96 -2.81 -9.84
N GLY A 36 -8.72 -2.50 -10.22
CA GLY A 36 -8.29 -1.94 -11.51
C GLY A 36 -7.27 -2.87 -12.15
N SER A 37 -6.55 -2.45 -13.20
CA SER A 37 -5.50 -3.31 -13.79
C SER A 37 -4.38 -3.59 -12.77
N ARG A 38 -3.96 -4.86 -12.62
CA ARG A 38 -2.85 -5.26 -11.73
C ARG A 38 -1.57 -4.45 -12.00
N GLN A 39 -1.35 -4.14 -13.28
CA GLN A 39 -0.22 -3.34 -13.75
C GLN A 39 -0.33 -1.87 -13.33
N GLU A 40 -1.54 -1.32 -13.31
CA GLU A 40 -1.82 0.06 -12.88
C GLU A 40 -1.59 0.23 -11.37
N GLU A 41 -2.00 -0.76 -10.55
CA GLU A 41 -1.76 -0.75 -9.10
C GLU A 41 -0.27 -0.79 -8.78
N ALA A 42 0.50 -1.67 -9.42
CA ALA A 42 1.94 -1.76 -9.21
C ALA A 42 2.69 -0.51 -9.69
N GLN A 43 2.32 0.05 -10.84
CA GLN A 43 2.89 1.30 -11.33
C GLN A 43 2.58 2.47 -10.37
N ARG A 44 1.36 2.52 -9.82
CA ARG A 44 0.96 3.52 -8.82
C ARG A 44 1.79 3.40 -7.55
N LEU A 45 1.98 2.18 -7.04
CA LEU A 45 2.81 1.92 -5.86
C LEU A 45 4.24 2.39 -6.07
N GLY A 46 4.87 2.07 -7.21
CA GLY A 46 6.23 2.52 -7.52
C GLY A 46 6.40 4.03 -7.66
N ARG A 47 5.33 4.78 -7.94
CA ARG A 47 5.36 6.25 -7.98
C ARG A 47 5.25 6.89 -6.60
N ILE A 48 4.45 6.31 -5.71
CA ILE A 48 4.15 6.85 -4.37
C ILE A 48 5.26 6.47 -3.38
N LEU A 49 5.71 5.22 -3.45
CA LEU A 49 6.65 4.62 -2.52
C LEU A 49 8.06 4.77 -3.04
N ARG A 50 8.80 5.71 -2.46
CA ARG A 50 10.24 5.87 -2.70
C ARG A 50 10.99 5.62 -1.39
N PRO A 51 12.04 4.78 -1.42
CA PRO A 51 12.98 4.71 -0.30
C PRO A 51 13.47 6.12 0.03
N LYS A 52 13.53 6.46 1.32
CA LYS A 52 14.08 7.75 1.73
C LYS A 52 15.61 7.68 1.63
N SER A 53 16.23 8.83 1.38
CA SER A 53 17.69 8.96 1.28
C SER A 53 18.44 8.54 2.55
N ASP A 54 17.75 8.47 3.69
CA ASP A 54 18.24 7.97 4.96
C ASP A 54 18.21 6.43 5.10
N GLY A 55 17.86 5.72 4.03
CA GLY A 55 17.85 4.26 3.99
C GLY A 55 16.56 3.61 4.50
N ARG A 56 15.56 4.39 4.93
CA ARG A 56 14.25 3.82 5.30
C ARG A 56 13.58 3.22 4.06
N SER A 57 13.23 1.94 4.17
CA SER A 57 12.47 1.22 3.17
C SER A 57 11.05 1.79 3.05
N ALA A 58 10.49 1.71 1.85
CA ALA A 58 9.11 2.07 1.63
C ALA A 58 8.22 0.83 1.85
N THR A 59 7.09 1.00 2.55
CA THR A 59 6.20 -0.10 2.92
C THR A 59 4.78 0.17 2.42
N PHE A 60 4.19 -0.87 1.84
CA PHE A 60 2.79 -0.87 1.42
C PHE A 60 1.98 -1.82 2.30
N TYR A 61 0.88 -1.33 2.84
CA TYR A 61 -0.12 -2.13 3.54
C TYR A 61 -1.42 -2.16 2.74
N SER A 62 -2.01 -3.34 2.60
CA SER A 62 -3.38 -3.50 2.14
C SER A 62 -4.19 -4.17 3.22
N LEU A 63 -5.32 -3.58 3.58
CA LEU A 63 -6.33 -4.26 4.39
C LEU A 63 -7.09 -5.23 3.50
N VAL A 64 -7.37 -6.41 4.04
CA VAL A 64 -8.06 -7.51 3.36
C VAL A 64 -9.11 -8.04 4.32
N SER A 65 -10.37 -7.95 3.95
CA SER A 65 -11.45 -8.53 4.73
C SER A 65 -11.46 -10.04 4.52
N ARG A 66 -11.39 -10.83 5.61
CA ARG A 66 -11.44 -12.30 5.53
C ARG A 66 -12.82 -12.74 5.03
N ASP A 67 -12.85 -13.83 4.27
CA ASP A 67 -14.07 -14.45 3.73
C ASP A 67 -14.90 -13.53 2.82
N THR A 68 -14.21 -12.58 2.15
CA THR A 68 -14.80 -11.73 1.12
C THR A 68 -13.99 -11.81 -0.17
N ILE A 69 -14.53 -11.21 -1.24
CA ILE A 69 -13.84 -11.05 -2.53
C ILE A 69 -12.46 -10.34 -2.41
N ASP A 70 -12.23 -9.59 -1.33
CA ASP A 70 -10.93 -8.95 -1.05
C ASP A 70 -9.79 -9.98 -0.94
N GLN A 71 -10.08 -11.22 -0.54
CA GLN A 71 -9.08 -12.27 -0.44
C GLN A 71 -8.59 -12.75 -1.80
N ASP A 72 -9.51 -13.02 -2.74
CA ASP A 72 -9.15 -13.40 -4.12
C ASP A 72 -8.31 -12.31 -4.77
N PHE A 73 -8.70 -11.08 -4.49
CA PHE A 73 -8.00 -9.87 -4.87
C PHE A 73 -6.59 -9.79 -4.29
N ALA A 74 -6.42 -10.06 -2.99
CA ALA A 74 -5.12 -10.10 -2.32
C ALA A 74 -4.21 -11.21 -2.86
N GLN A 75 -4.73 -12.42 -3.09
CA GLN A 75 -3.97 -13.55 -3.64
C GLN A 75 -3.40 -13.23 -5.03
N ASN A 76 -4.23 -12.64 -5.90
CA ASN A 76 -3.80 -12.20 -7.22
C ASN A 76 -2.70 -11.14 -7.15
N ARG A 77 -2.81 -10.19 -6.20
CA ARG A 77 -1.79 -9.16 -5.97
C ARG A 77 -0.49 -9.75 -5.43
N GLN A 78 -0.57 -10.66 -4.47
CA GLN A 78 0.60 -11.33 -3.90
C GLN A 78 1.41 -12.02 -5.00
N ARG A 79 0.75 -12.79 -5.88
CA ARG A 79 1.42 -13.46 -7.00
C ARG A 79 2.13 -12.47 -7.91
N PHE A 80 1.42 -11.41 -8.32
CA PHE A 80 1.98 -10.38 -9.19
C PHE A 80 3.19 -9.66 -8.56
N LEU A 81 3.09 -9.25 -7.30
CA LEU A 81 4.18 -8.55 -6.61
C LEU A 81 5.40 -9.45 -6.39
N ALA A 82 5.17 -10.73 -6.06
CA ALA A 82 6.24 -11.71 -5.93
C ALA A 82 6.97 -11.94 -7.27
N GLU A 83 6.25 -12.02 -8.39
CA GLU A 83 6.83 -12.11 -9.74
C GLU A 83 7.70 -10.90 -10.09
N GLN A 84 7.41 -9.73 -9.54
CA GLN A 84 8.22 -8.51 -9.71
C GLN A 84 9.35 -8.37 -8.68
N GLY A 85 9.53 -9.36 -7.79
CA GLY A 85 10.62 -9.41 -6.80
C GLY A 85 10.35 -8.63 -5.51
N TYR A 86 9.10 -8.21 -5.25
CA TYR A 86 8.76 -7.56 -3.99
C TYR A 86 8.64 -8.59 -2.86
N SER A 87 9.14 -8.23 -1.67
CA SER A 87 8.86 -8.98 -0.44
C SER A 87 7.40 -8.77 -0.02
N TYR A 88 6.73 -9.85 0.39
CA TYR A 88 5.32 -9.82 0.74
C TYR A 88 5.06 -10.66 2.00
N THR A 89 4.37 -10.08 2.97
CA THR A 89 4.01 -10.74 4.24
C THR A 89 2.52 -10.58 4.47
N ILE A 90 1.88 -11.66 4.90
CA ILE A 90 0.49 -11.64 5.37
C ILE A 90 0.54 -11.65 6.90
N ILE A 91 -0.15 -10.70 7.52
CA ILE A 91 -0.24 -10.57 8.98
C ILE A 91 -1.71 -10.69 9.35
N ASP A 92 -2.02 -11.56 10.30
CA ASP A 92 -3.36 -11.68 10.85
C ASP A 92 -3.67 -10.48 11.75
N ALA A 93 -4.92 -10.01 11.75
CA ALA A 93 -5.32 -8.88 12.57
C ALA A 93 -5.09 -9.16 14.07
N ASP A 94 -5.29 -10.42 14.49
CA ASP A 94 -5.10 -10.86 15.87
C ASP A 94 -3.62 -10.80 16.31
N ASP A 95 -2.68 -10.88 15.36
CA ASP A 95 -1.25 -10.88 15.63
C ASP A 95 -0.63 -9.48 15.66
N ILE A 96 -1.28 -8.48 15.03
CA ILE A 96 -0.85 -7.07 15.06
C ILE A 96 -0.82 -6.51 16.50
N SER A 97 -1.74 -6.96 17.35
CA SER A 97 -1.88 -6.46 18.72
C SER A 97 -0.84 -7.01 19.70
N LYS A 98 -0.16 -8.12 19.37
CA LYS A 98 0.73 -8.85 20.28
C LYS A 98 2.18 -8.34 20.28
N GLU A 99 2.56 -7.51 19.32
CA GLU A 99 3.90 -6.89 19.24
C GLU A 99 4.06 -5.62 20.08
N LYS A 100 3.03 -5.21 20.84
CA LYS A 100 3.10 -4.09 21.78
C LYS A 100 2.89 -4.53 23.22
N ILE A 101 3.94 -5.11 23.84
CA ILE A 101 4.28 -4.92 25.27
C ILE A 101 5.80 -4.86 25.40
#